data_AF-A0A2N1Q7A9-F1
#
_entry.id   AF-A0A2N1Q7A9-F1
#
_cell.length_a   1.000
_cell.length_b   1.000
_cell.length_c   1.000
_cell.angle_alpha   90.00
_cell.angle_beta   90.00
_cell.angle_gamma   90.00
#
_symmetry.space_group_name_H-M   'P 1'
#
loop_
_entity.id
_entity.type
_entity.pdbx_description
1 polymer ?
#
loop_
_entity_poly.entity_id
_entity_poly.type
_entity_poly.pdbx_seq_one_letter_code
_entity_poly.pdbx_strand_id
1 'polypeptide(L)' 'NIKIVGDVDVEKLKKIPGVYKVVVNSNEIIAKIENEDVANLVFDYIRTCKNIMKYDVEQATLSEIFIAKVGQSHEEV' A
#
# COMPACT_ATOMS: atom_id res chain seq x y z
N ASN A 1 -10.01 1.01 0.33
CA ASN A 1 -9.57 -0.40 0.52
C ASN A 1 -8.42 -0.65 -0.44
N ILE A 2 -7.53 -1.57 -0.09
CA ILE A 2 -6.29 -1.81 -0.83
C ILE A 2 -6.36 -3.22 -1.40
N LYS A 3 -6.19 -3.36 -2.72
CA LYS A 3 -6.01 -4.66 -3.39
C LYS A 3 -4.57 -4.82 -3.81
N ILE A 4 -4.01 -5.97 -3.51
CA ILE A 4 -2.60 -6.28 -3.70
C ILE A 4 -2.53 -7.63 -4.41
N VAL A 5 -1.92 -7.66 -5.58
CA VAL A 5 -1.67 -8.89 -6.35
C VAL A 5 -0.16 -9.10 -6.34
N GLY A 6 0.29 -10.16 -5.69
CA GLY A 6 1.71 -10.44 -5.53
C GLY A 6 2.00 -11.26 -4.28
N ASP A 7 3.29 -11.48 -4.06
CA ASP A 7 3.79 -12.20 -2.90
C ASP A 7 3.94 -11.22 -1.73
N VAL A 8 2.93 -11.21 -0.85
CA VAL A 8 2.89 -10.33 0.33
C VAL A 8 2.45 -11.11 1.56
N ASP A 9 3.20 -10.92 2.65
CA ASP A 9 2.85 -11.53 3.93
C ASP A 9 1.60 -10.88 4.54
N VAL A 10 0.52 -11.66 4.57
CA VAL A 10 -0.72 -11.35 5.26
C VAL A 10 -0.48 -11.04 6.75
N GLU A 11 0.51 -11.71 7.35
CA GLU A 11 0.88 -11.49 8.76
C GLU A 11 1.49 -10.10 8.99
N LYS A 12 2.33 -9.62 8.06
CA LYS A 12 2.88 -8.27 8.15
C LYS A 12 1.80 -7.22 7.89
N LEU A 13 0.92 -7.46 6.92
CA LEU A 13 -0.26 -6.61 6.68
C LEU A 13 -1.14 -6.49 7.94
N LYS A 14 -1.42 -7.60 8.62
CA LYS A 14 -2.19 -7.60 9.88
C LYS A 14 -1.48 -6.89 11.04
N LYS A 15 -0.15 -6.82 11.02
CA LYS A 15 0.63 -6.09 12.04
C LYS A 15 0.60 -4.59 11.83
N ILE A 16 0.19 -4.09 10.67
CA ILE A 16 0.12 -2.65 10.41
C ILE A 16 -1.08 -2.09 11.19
N PRO A 17 -0.86 -1.14 12.12
CA PRO A 17 -1.93 -0.49 12.85
C PRO A 17 -2.83 0.25 11.85
N GLY A 18 -4.14 0.01 11.94
CA GLY A 18 -5.15 0.59 11.05
C GLY A 18 -5.66 -0.36 9.94
N VAL A 19 -5.05 -1.54 9.80
CA VAL A 19 -5.60 -2.63 8.98
C VAL A 19 -6.61 -3.41 9.83
N TYR A 20 -7.89 -3.08 9.71
CA TYR A 20 -8.94 -3.75 10.49
C TYR A 20 -9.40 -5.08 9.88
N LYS A 21 -9.14 -5.30 8.59
CA LYS A 21 -9.52 -6.56 7.92
C LYS A 21 -8.60 -6.87 6.76
N VAL A 22 -8.12 -8.10 6.67
CA VAL A 22 -7.40 -8.60 5.50
C VAL A 22 -8.17 -9.79 4.95
N VAL A 23 -8.47 -9.75 3.66
CA VAL A 23 -9.12 -10.82 2.92
C VAL A 23 -8.12 -11.37 1.94
N VAL A 24 -7.83 -12.66 2.01
CA VAL A 24 -6.87 -13.32 1.12
C VAL A 24 -7.68 -14.18 0.16
N ASN A 25 -7.63 -13.85 -1.12
CA ASN A 25 -8.17 -14.66 -2.20
C ASN A 25 -7.03 -15.46 -2.85
N SER A 26 -7.36 -16.42 -3.72
CA SER A 26 -6.37 -17.31 -4.34
C SER A 26 -5.30 -16.61 -5.18
N ASN A 27 -5.53 -15.37 -5.65
CA ASN A 27 -4.56 -14.60 -6.45
C ASN A 27 -4.33 -13.17 -5.94
N GLU A 28 -5.14 -12.69 -4.98
CA GLU A 28 -5.09 -11.29 -4.54
C GLU A 28 -5.38 -11.16 -3.05
N ILE A 29 -4.83 -10.13 -2.45
CA ILE A 29 -4.98 -9.79 -1.04
C ILE A 29 -5.68 -8.45 -0.96
N ILE A 30 -6.82 -8.40 -0.29
CA ILE A 30 -7.63 -7.20 -0.10
C ILE A 30 -7.50 -6.78 1.36
N ALA A 31 -6.68 -5.77 1.62
CA ALA A 31 -6.55 -5.14 2.92
C ALA A 31 -7.55 -3.98 3.04
N LYS A 32 -8.44 -4.07 4.02
CA LYS A 32 -9.28 -2.95 4.43
C LYS A 32 -8.57 -2.16 5.52
N ILE A 33 -8.36 -0.90 5.20
CA ILE A 33 -7.70 0.11 6.02
C ILE A 33 -8.72 1.16 6.45
N GLU A 34 -8.51 1.75 7.62
CA GLU A 34 -9.37 2.81 8.13
C GLU A 34 -9.01 4.19 7.57
N ASN A 35 -7.73 4.45 7.28
CA ASN A 35 -7.23 5.75 6.82
C ASN A 35 -6.07 5.63 5.80
N GLU A 36 -5.74 6.76 5.17
CA GLU A 36 -4.69 6.90 4.15
C GLU A 36 -3.26 6.64 4.66
N ASP A 37 -2.91 7.01 5.89
CA ASP A 37 -1.56 6.74 6.43
C ASP A 37 -1.23 5.25 6.38
N VAL A 38 -2.23 4.40 6.62
CA VAL A 38 -2.08 2.95 6.53
C VAL A 38 -1.81 2.52 5.09
N ALA A 39 -2.41 3.18 4.09
CA ALA A 39 -2.09 2.92 2.68
C ALA A 39 -0.64 3.25 2.36
N ASN A 40 -0.10 4.36 2.91
CA ASN A 40 1.30 4.71 2.75
C ASN A 40 2.24 3.69 3.41
N LEU A 41 1.92 3.24 4.62
CA LEU A 41 2.69 2.21 5.33
C LEU A 41 2.65 0.86 4.60
N VAL A 42 1.49 0.46 4.11
CA VAL A 42 1.32 -0.76 3.30
C VAL A 42 2.11 -0.63 2.01
N PHE A 43 2.04 0.52 1.33
CA PHE A 43 2.78 0.79 0.10
C PHE A 43 4.30 0.69 0.30
N ASP A 44 4.82 1.32 1.36
CA ASP A 44 6.25 1.27 1.66
C ASP A 44 6.72 -0.16 1.94
N TYR A 45 5.91 -0.92 2.69
CA TYR A 45 6.18 -2.34 2.94
C TYR A 45 6.17 -3.18 1.65
N ILE A 46 5.14 -3.09 0.81
CA ILE A 46 5.11 -3.84 -0.45
C ILE A 46 6.20 -3.40 -1.43
N ARG A 47 6.68 -2.15 -1.36
CA ARG A 47 7.80 -1.67 -2.17
C ARG A 47 9.10 -2.41 -1.85
N THR A 48 9.25 -2.91 -0.63
CA THR A 48 10.36 -3.80 -0.25
C THR A 48 10.19 -5.24 -0.76
N CYS A 49 8.98 -5.62 -1.18
CA CYS A 49 8.68 -6.95 -1.70
C CYS A 49 9.00 -6.99 -3.21
N LYS A 50 9.77 -8.00 -3.63
CA LYS A 50 10.25 -8.09 -5.02
C LYS A 50 9.19 -8.51 -6.04
N ASN A 51 8.05 -9.05 -5.60
CA ASN A 51 7.08 -9.73 -6.47
C ASN A 51 5.66 -9.15 -6.34
N ILE A 52 5.54 -7.83 -6.48
CA ILE A 52 4.25 -7.14 -6.56
C ILE A 52 3.87 -6.96 -8.03
N MET A 53 2.75 -7.55 -8.44
CA MET A 53 2.21 -7.42 -9.79
C MET A 53 1.22 -6.26 -9.90
N LYS A 54 0.42 -6.01 -8.84
CA LYS A 54 -0.56 -4.94 -8.83
C LYS A 54 -0.81 -4.42 -7.41
N TYR A 55 -0.92 -3.10 -7.30
CA TYR A 55 -1.32 -2.42 -6.08
C TYR A 55 -2.40 -1.40 -6.44
N ASP A 56 -3.60 -1.59 -5.91
CA ASP A 56 -4.77 -0.79 -6.22
C ASP A 56 -5.34 -0.24 -4.92
N VAL A 57 -5.16 1.06 -4.71
CA VAL A 57 -5.71 1.75 -3.54
C VAL A 57 -7.01 2.42 -3.96
N GLU A 58 -8.12 1.80 -3.61
CA GLU A 58 -9.43 2.43 -3.69
C GLU A 58 -9.57 3.38 -2.49
N GLN A 59 -9.09 4.60 -2.62
CA GLN A 59 -9.47 5.71 -1.75
C GLN A 59 -10.53 6.55 -2.45
N ALA A 60 -11.53 7.02 -1.71
CA ALA A 60 -12.33 8.13 -2.17
C ALA A 60 -11.40 9.36 -2.24
N THR A 61 -10.96 9.69 -3.47
CA THR A 61 -10.14 10.84 -3.91
C THR A 61 -8.86 11.16 -3.13
N LEU A 62 -7.75 10.63 -3.67
CA LEU A 62 -6.34 10.99 -3.50
C LEU A 62 -5.95 12.23 -4.35
N SER A 63 -6.46 13.43 -4.07
CA SER A 63 -5.98 14.63 -4.78
C SER A 63 -4.68 15.21 -4.21
N GLU A 64 -4.23 14.79 -3.02
CA GLU A 64 -3.16 15.49 -2.28
C GLU A 64 -1.81 14.74 -2.17
N ILE A 65 -1.73 13.43 -2.43
CA ILE A 65 -0.46 12.67 -2.34
C ILE A 65 0.48 12.90 -3.55
N PHE A 66 0.04 13.63 -4.58
CA PHE A 66 0.88 13.92 -5.73
C PHE A 66 1.93 15.03 -5.49
N ILE A 67 1.80 15.81 -4.40
CA ILE A 67 2.66 17.00 -4.19
C ILE A 67 3.80 16.74 -3.19
N ALA A 68 3.65 15.79 -2.25
CA ALA A 68 4.65 15.61 -1.19
C ALA A 68 5.88 14.75 -1.57
N LYS A 69 5.76 13.82 -2.53
CA LYS A 69 6.84 12.85 -2.85
C LYS A 69 7.61 13.12 -4.15
N VAL A 70 7.34 14.24 -4.84
CA VAL A 70 8.09 14.68 -6.04
C VAL A 70 8.91 15.95 -5.75
N GLY A 71 9.23 16.19 -4.48
CA GLY A 71 10.02 17.33 -4.00
C GLY A 71 11.43 17.00 -3.55
N GLN A 72 11.89 15.75 -3.70
CA GLN A 72 13.31 15.45 -3.57
C GLN A 72 13.88 15.19 -4.96
N SER A 73 14.10 16.31 -5.63
CA SER A 73 15.12 16.51 -6.66
C SER A 73 16.33 15.65 -6.35
N HIS A 74 16.56 14.63 -7.17
CA HIS A 74 17.89 14.10 -7.34
C HIS A 74 18.36 14.57 -8.72
N GLU A 75 19.17 15.62 -8.69
CA GLU A 75 20.34 15.79 -9.56
C GLU A 75 21.17 16.90 -8.88
N GLU A 76 22.04 16.44 -7.98
CA GLU A 76 23.13 17.23 -7.41
C GLU A 76 24.31 17.16 -8.41
N VAL A 77 24.73 18.35 -8.85
CA VAL A 77 25.97 18.77 -9.56
C VAL A 77 26.29 18.25 -10.96
#